data_AF-B9RPE2-F1
#
_entry.id   AF-B9RPE2-F1
#
_cell.length_a   1.000
_cell.length_b   1.000
_cell.length_c   1.000
_cell.angle_alpha   90.00
_cell.angle_beta   90.00
_cell.angle_gamma   90.00
#
_symmetry.space_group_name_H-M   'P 1'
#
loop_
_entity.id
_entity.type
_entity.pdbx_description
1 polymer ?
#
loop_
_entity_poly.entity_id
_entity_poly.type
_entity_poly.pdbx_seq_one_letter_code
_entity_poly.pdbx_strand_id
1 'polypeptide(L)'
;MGFWGYYVFTVINTLLMVIAYKGNARSDCDFFSGSWVIDDSYPLYNASAACSFIEREFSCQKNGRPDFLYTKYRWKPSACDLQRFSGVNFLERFRNKSIMFVGDSLSRNQWQSLTCMLHSSMPTAKYTIAREGDVSTFSFTDYGIKVMLDRNVYLVDVVREKIGRVLKLDSIEAGKLWKGIDMLIFNTWHWWNRRGPAQPWDYIKVGNEIRKDMDRILAFKEALTTWGSWVESNIDPTKTLVFFQGISPSHYK
;
A
#
# COMPACT_ATOMS: atom_id res chain seq x y z
N MET A 1 41.52 8.17 40.94
CA MET A 1 40.33 7.75 41.72
C MET A 1 39.22 7.54 40.69
N GLY A 2 38.96 6.34 40.15
CA GLY A 2 38.39 5.15 40.83
C GLY A 2 36.91 5.43 41.14
N PHE A 3 35.87 4.67 40.77
CA PHE A 3 35.63 3.27 40.35
C PHE A 3 34.22 3.24 39.65
N TRP A 4 34.01 2.61 38.47
CA TRP A 4 33.46 1.25 38.20
C TRP A 4 31.95 0.99 38.41
N GLY A 5 31.33 0.35 37.38
CA GLY A 5 30.11 -0.50 37.46
C GLY A 5 28.95 -0.06 36.55
N TYR A 6 28.77 -0.54 35.30
CA TYR A 6 28.38 -1.85 34.76
C TYR A 6 26.90 -1.92 34.27
N TYR A 7 26.76 -2.21 32.97
CA TYR A 7 25.69 -2.90 32.22
C TYR A 7 24.19 -2.68 32.53
N VAL A 8 23.45 -2.16 31.54
CA VAL A 8 22.30 -2.86 30.93
C VAL A 8 22.28 -2.58 29.43
N PHE A 9 22.73 -3.56 28.65
CA PHE A 9 22.39 -3.74 27.24
C PHE A 9 21.25 -4.76 27.21
N THR A 10 20.05 -4.37 26.74
CA THR A 10 19.12 -5.33 26.14
C THR A 10 18.41 -4.68 24.96
N VAL A 11 18.87 -5.11 23.79
CA VAL A 11 18.30 -5.04 22.44
C VAL A 11 16.77 -5.18 22.46
N ILE A 12 16.03 -4.16 22.00
CA ILE A 12 14.66 -4.37 21.53
C ILE A 12 14.75 -4.82 20.08
N ASN A 13 14.55 -6.13 19.91
CA ASN A 13 14.51 -6.85 18.65
C ASN A 13 13.51 -6.23 17.65
N THR A 14 14.03 -5.99 16.45
CA THR A 14 13.39 -6.19 15.13
C THR A 14 11.90 -6.52 15.13
N LEU A 15 11.07 -5.57 14.67
CA LEU A 15 9.77 -5.85 14.05
C LEU A 15 9.97 -5.84 12.52
N LEU A 16 10.50 -6.95 12.01
CA LEU A 16 10.38 -7.35 10.61
C LEU A 16 9.07 -8.14 10.50
N MET A 17 8.05 -7.58 9.86
CA MET A 17 7.03 -8.41 9.22
C MET A 17 7.39 -8.54 7.74
N VAL A 18 8.27 -9.48 7.44
CA VAL A 18 8.28 -10.13 6.12
C VAL A 18 7.24 -11.23 6.22
N ILE A 19 6.03 -10.97 5.76
CA ILE A 19 5.07 -12.04 5.53
C ILE A 19 5.64 -12.89 4.39
N ALA A 20 5.86 -14.16 4.68
CA ALA A 20 6.78 -15.04 3.98
C ALA A 20 6.47 -15.22 2.48
N TYR A 21 7.48 -14.99 1.64
CA TYR A 21 7.69 -15.82 0.45
C TYR A 21 8.85 -16.77 0.75
N LYS A 22 8.56 -18.06 0.99
CA LYS A 22 9.58 -19.12 0.92
C LYS A 22 9.92 -19.38 -0.55
N GLY A 23 10.57 -18.40 -1.17
CA GLY A 23 11.40 -18.59 -2.35
C GLY A 23 12.84 -18.53 -1.90
N ASN A 24 13.56 -19.63 -2.07
CA ASN A 24 14.99 -19.84 -1.80
C ASN A 24 15.77 -18.52 -1.54
N ALA A 25 16.17 -18.27 -0.29
CA ALA A 25 16.88 -17.06 0.11
C ALA A 25 18.24 -16.97 -0.61
N ARG A 26 18.25 -16.31 -1.76
CA ARG A 26 19.47 -15.78 -2.36
C ARG A 26 19.76 -14.48 -1.62
N SER A 27 20.69 -14.55 -0.68
CA SER A 27 21.01 -13.51 0.30
C SER A 27 21.75 -12.28 -0.23
N ASP A 28 21.41 -11.71 -1.39
CA ASP A 28 22.34 -10.73 -2.01
C ASP A 28 21.74 -9.48 -2.67
N CYS A 29 20.44 -9.18 -2.51
CA CYS A 29 19.97 -7.84 -2.88
C CYS A 29 18.85 -7.31 -1.99
N ASP A 30 19.22 -6.37 -1.14
CA ASP A 30 18.27 -5.48 -0.48
C ASP A 30 17.79 -4.42 -1.50
N PHE A 31 16.53 -4.51 -1.92
CA PHE A 31 15.93 -3.56 -2.86
C PHE A 31 15.67 -2.18 -2.26
N PHE A 32 15.75 -2.02 -0.94
CA PHE A 32 15.44 -0.77 -0.24
C PHE A 32 16.69 0.07 0.09
N SER A 33 17.88 -0.50 -0.11
CA SER A 33 19.17 0.19 0.01
C SER A 33 19.74 0.52 -1.37
N GLY A 34 19.95 1.80 -1.65
CA GLY A 34 20.29 2.26 -2.98
C GLY A 34 20.30 3.78 -3.10
N SER A 35 20.24 4.26 -4.33
CA SER A 35 20.15 5.68 -4.63
C SER A 35 19.25 5.97 -5.83
N TRP A 36 18.78 7.21 -5.89
CA TRP A 36 18.09 7.73 -7.06
C TRP A 36 19.11 8.13 -8.12
N VAL A 37 18.93 7.65 -9.35
CA VAL A 37 19.75 7.98 -10.51
C VAL A 37 18.89 8.57 -11.61
N ILE A 38 19.46 9.46 -12.43
CA ILE A 38 18.79 10.00 -13.62
C ILE A 38 18.85 8.94 -14.73
N ASP A 39 17.72 8.70 -15.38
CA ASP A 39 17.56 7.76 -16.47
C ASP A 39 16.69 8.39 -17.56
N ASP A 40 17.27 8.67 -18.73
CA ASP A 40 16.58 9.36 -19.81
C ASP A 40 15.42 8.56 -20.40
N SER A 41 15.44 7.23 -20.21
CA SER A 41 14.36 6.33 -20.63
C SER A 41 13.11 6.40 -19.75
N TYR A 42 13.16 7.12 -18.62
CA TYR A 42 12.01 7.40 -17.78
C TYR A 42 11.24 8.64 -18.25
N PRO A 43 9.97 8.83 -17.88
CA PRO A 43 9.13 7.93 -17.08
C PRO A 43 8.71 6.66 -17.85
N LEU A 44 8.22 5.65 -17.13
CA LEU A 44 7.70 4.41 -17.73
C LEU A 44 6.44 4.63 -18.59
N TYR A 45 5.76 5.76 -18.40
CA TYR A 45 4.59 6.17 -19.17
C TYR A 45 4.43 7.68 -19.16
N ASN A 46 3.78 8.23 -20.19
CA ASN A 46 3.37 9.63 -20.19
C ASN A 46 1.96 9.76 -19.61
N ALA A 47 1.86 10.11 -18.34
CA ALA A 47 0.57 10.23 -17.64
C ALA A 47 -0.42 11.19 -18.33
N SER A 48 0.08 12.30 -18.91
CA SER A 48 -0.78 13.31 -19.52
C SER A 48 -1.44 12.83 -20.80
N ALA A 49 -0.70 12.07 -21.62
CA ALA A 49 -1.16 11.60 -22.92
C ALA A 49 -1.81 10.22 -22.88
N ALA A 50 -1.30 9.31 -22.04
CA ALA A 50 -1.66 7.90 -22.08
C ALA A 50 -2.81 7.54 -21.12
N CYS A 51 -3.01 8.29 -20.03
CA CYS A 51 -4.03 7.95 -19.03
C CYS A 51 -5.12 9.02 -18.94
N SER A 52 -6.26 8.80 -19.60
CA SER A 52 -7.42 9.69 -19.46
C SER A 52 -8.13 9.54 -18.11
N PHE A 53 -8.00 8.38 -17.47
CA PHE A 53 -8.64 8.01 -16.21
C PHE A 53 -7.84 8.39 -14.95
N ILE A 54 -6.62 8.91 -15.10
CA ILE A 54 -5.84 9.38 -13.96
C ILE A 54 -6.53 10.58 -13.33
N GLU A 55 -6.59 10.61 -12.01
CA GLU A 55 -7.27 11.67 -11.29
C GLU A 55 -6.48 12.98 -11.32
N ARG A 56 -7.21 14.08 -11.14
CA ARG A 56 -6.64 15.43 -11.17
C ARG A 56 -5.54 15.58 -10.12
N GLU A 57 -5.74 15.05 -8.93
CA GLU A 57 -4.83 15.11 -7.79
C GLU A 57 -3.43 14.55 -8.10
N PHE A 58 -3.34 13.60 -9.04
CA PHE A 58 -2.07 12.98 -9.46
C PHE A 58 -1.55 13.48 -10.81
N SER A 59 -2.27 14.40 -11.47
CA SER A 59 -1.96 14.91 -12.80
C SER A 59 -1.12 16.20 -12.77
N CYS A 60 0.07 16.16 -12.17
CA CYS A 60 0.90 17.37 -11.93
C CYS A 60 1.13 18.23 -13.18
N GLN A 61 1.43 17.60 -14.33
CA GLN A 61 1.66 18.32 -15.60
C GLN A 61 0.39 19.00 -16.12
N LYS A 62 -0.75 18.30 -16.12
CA LYS A 62 -2.05 18.90 -16.48
C LYS A 62 -2.46 20.01 -15.51
N ASN A 63 -1.98 19.95 -14.28
CA ASN A 63 -2.19 20.99 -13.27
C ASN A 63 -1.19 22.16 -13.37
N GLY A 64 -0.36 22.22 -14.41
CA GLY A 64 0.49 23.37 -14.70
C GLY A 64 1.91 23.31 -14.13
N ARG A 65 2.35 22.17 -13.58
CA ARG A 65 3.77 22.00 -13.20
C ARG A 65 4.64 22.06 -14.47
N PRO A 66 5.63 22.97 -14.57
CA PRO A 66 6.38 23.17 -15.82
C PRO A 66 7.60 22.25 -15.99
N ASP A 67 8.19 21.76 -14.90
CA ASP A 67 9.41 20.94 -14.93
C ASP A 67 9.09 19.44 -15.13
N PHE A 68 10.01 18.72 -15.79
CA PHE A 68 9.88 17.28 -16.04
C PHE A 68 10.96 16.43 -15.35
N LEU A 69 11.98 17.06 -14.75
CA LEU A 69 13.14 16.35 -14.20
C LEU A 69 12.77 15.32 -13.13
N TYR A 70 11.75 15.58 -12.32
CA TYR A 70 11.27 14.63 -11.30
C TYR A 70 10.80 13.29 -11.88
N THR A 71 10.39 13.27 -13.15
CA THR A 71 9.93 12.04 -13.84
C THR A 71 11.08 11.19 -14.35
N LYS A 72 12.31 11.71 -14.36
CA LYS A 72 13.52 11.07 -14.89
C LYS A 72 14.30 10.26 -13.85
N TYR A 73 13.85 10.25 -12.60
CA TYR A 73 14.51 9.50 -11.55
C TYR A 73 14.08 8.05 -11.51
N ARG A 74 15.06 7.16 -11.44
CA ARG A 74 14.89 5.72 -11.22
C ARG A 74 15.63 5.31 -9.94
N TRP A 75 15.00 4.47 -9.14
CA TRP A 75 15.66 3.85 -7.99
C TRP A 75 16.62 2.74 -8.46
N LYS A 76 17.87 2.76 -7.97
CA LYS A 76 18.89 1.75 -8.24
C LYS A 76 19.37 1.14 -6.90
N PRO A 77 19.02 -0.12 -6.60
CA PRO A 77 19.59 -0.82 -5.46
C PRO A 77 21.12 -0.91 -5.56
N SER A 78 21.80 -0.88 -4.42
CA SER A 78 23.27 -0.91 -4.37
C SER A 78 23.85 -2.26 -4.77
N ALA A 79 23.15 -3.35 -4.44
CA ALA A 79 23.65 -4.71 -4.58
C ALA A 79 23.15 -5.44 -5.84
N CYS A 80 22.20 -4.87 -6.59
CA CYS A 80 21.72 -5.47 -7.83
C CYS A 80 20.99 -4.47 -8.74
N ASP A 81 20.80 -4.88 -9.99
CA ASP A 81 19.99 -4.14 -10.95
C ASP A 81 18.54 -4.63 -10.97
N LEU A 82 17.60 -3.68 -10.86
CA LEU A 82 16.19 -3.95 -11.09
C LEU A 82 15.92 -4.10 -12.58
N GLN A 83 15.25 -5.19 -12.96
CA GLN A 83 14.76 -5.34 -14.32
C GLN A 83 13.77 -4.23 -14.67
N ARG A 84 13.89 -3.69 -15.87
CA ARG A 84 12.93 -2.70 -16.37
C ARG A 84 11.53 -3.33 -16.46
N PHE A 85 10.53 -2.59 -16.00
CA PHE A 85 9.14 -3.01 -16.08
C PHE A 85 8.71 -3.23 -17.54
N SER A 86 8.04 -4.36 -17.79
CA SER A 86 7.37 -4.65 -19.06
C SER A 86 5.90 -4.94 -18.78
N GLY A 87 5.01 -4.02 -19.18
CA GLY A 87 3.59 -4.18 -18.94
C GLY A 87 2.96 -5.35 -19.70
N VAL A 88 3.46 -5.65 -20.90
CA VAL A 88 3.02 -6.83 -21.68
C VAL A 88 3.32 -8.12 -20.91
N ASN A 89 4.55 -8.29 -20.44
CA ASN A 89 4.94 -9.45 -19.65
C ASN A 89 4.17 -9.53 -18.33
N PHE A 90 3.88 -8.38 -17.71
CA PHE A 90 3.06 -8.33 -16.50
C PHE A 90 1.64 -8.83 -16.78
N LEU A 91 0.99 -8.31 -17.83
CA LEU A 91 -0.37 -8.70 -18.23
C LEU A 91 -0.45 -10.20 -18.56
N GLU A 92 0.55 -10.78 -19.20
CA GLU A 92 0.57 -12.23 -19.46
C GLU A 92 0.76 -13.05 -18.18
N ARG A 93 1.69 -12.66 -17.30
CA ARG A 93 1.95 -13.38 -16.03
C ARG A 93 0.78 -13.33 -15.06
N PHE A 94 0.00 -12.24 -15.10
CA PHE A 94 -1.16 -12.03 -14.23
C PHE A 94 -2.47 -12.41 -14.90
N ARG A 95 -2.48 -13.01 -16.09
CA ARG A 95 -3.71 -13.41 -16.79
C ARG A 95 -4.67 -14.17 -15.87
N ASN A 96 -5.94 -13.76 -15.88
CA ASN A 96 -7.02 -14.27 -15.02
C ASN A 96 -6.80 -14.12 -13.50
N LYS A 97 -5.91 -13.21 -13.08
CA LYS A 97 -5.64 -12.93 -11.66
C LYS A 97 -6.18 -11.59 -11.21
N SER A 98 -6.24 -11.45 -9.90
CA SER A 98 -6.72 -10.28 -9.17
C SER A 98 -5.61 -9.68 -8.31
N ILE A 99 -5.51 -8.35 -8.37
CA ILE A 99 -4.59 -7.56 -7.56
C ILE A 99 -5.44 -6.56 -6.80
N MET A 100 -5.25 -6.41 -5.50
CA MET A 100 -5.99 -5.44 -4.70
C MET A 100 -5.04 -4.60 -3.84
N PHE A 101 -5.13 -3.29 -4.02
CA PHE A 101 -4.54 -2.30 -3.13
C PHE A 101 -5.55 -2.02 -2.01
N VAL A 102 -5.12 -2.11 -0.76
CA VAL A 102 -5.96 -1.91 0.42
C VAL A 102 -5.31 -0.88 1.33
N GLY A 103 -5.94 0.26 1.50
CA GLY A 103 -5.34 1.28 2.37
C GLY A 103 -5.84 2.69 2.20
N ASP A 104 -4.93 3.62 2.42
CA ASP A 104 -5.19 5.05 2.34
C ASP A 104 -4.96 5.63 0.94
N SER A 105 -4.78 6.94 0.86
CA SER A 105 -4.56 7.65 -0.42
C SER A 105 -3.31 7.18 -1.17
N LEU A 106 -2.32 6.57 -0.51
CA LEU A 106 -1.17 5.99 -1.20
C LEU A 106 -1.55 4.74 -2.00
N SER A 107 -2.39 3.86 -1.44
CA SER A 107 -2.93 2.71 -2.19
C SER A 107 -3.67 3.17 -3.44
N ARG A 108 -4.47 4.25 -3.34
CA ARG A 108 -5.14 4.86 -4.51
C ARG A 108 -4.13 5.37 -5.54
N ASN A 109 -3.07 6.03 -5.08
CA ASN A 109 -2.02 6.55 -5.96
C ASN A 109 -1.24 5.43 -6.69
N GLN A 110 -0.85 4.37 -5.97
CA GLN A 110 -0.16 3.23 -6.56
C GLN A 110 -1.06 2.43 -7.50
N TRP A 111 -2.34 2.25 -7.15
CA TRP A 111 -3.35 1.65 -8.02
C TRP A 111 -3.46 2.38 -9.37
N GLN A 112 -3.54 3.72 -9.36
CA GLN A 112 -3.54 4.50 -10.60
C GLN A 112 -2.23 4.42 -11.37
N SER A 113 -1.10 4.40 -10.67
CA SER A 113 0.21 4.25 -11.32
C SER A 113 0.31 2.91 -12.06
N LEU A 114 -0.12 1.81 -11.42
CA LEU A 114 -0.09 0.48 -12.05
C LEU A 114 -1.04 0.41 -13.25
N THR A 115 -2.30 0.84 -13.12
CA THR A 115 -3.25 0.81 -14.24
C THR A 115 -2.77 1.67 -15.41
N CYS A 116 -2.13 2.81 -15.14
CA CYS A 116 -1.46 3.62 -16.15
C CYS A 116 -0.30 2.92 -16.87
N MET A 117 0.59 2.28 -16.11
CA MET A 117 1.72 1.52 -16.67
C MET A 117 1.24 0.39 -17.59
N LEU A 118 0.20 -0.32 -17.17
CA LEU A 118 -0.38 -1.42 -17.93
C LEU A 118 -1.08 -0.93 -19.20
N HIS A 119 -1.95 0.09 -19.07
CA HIS A 119 -2.64 0.65 -20.22
C HIS A 119 -1.67 1.29 -21.23
N SER A 120 -0.65 2.01 -20.76
CA SER A 120 0.36 2.61 -21.66
C SER A 120 1.19 1.56 -22.39
N SER A 121 1.39 0.38 -21.78
CA SER A 121 2.12 -0.72 -22.41
C SER A 121 1.28 -1.46 -23.46
N MET A 122 -0.05 -1.47 -23.28
CA MET A 122 -1.02 -2.08 -24.22
C MET A 122 -2.24 -1.17 -24.42
N PRO A 123 -2.13 -0.07 -25.19
CA PRO A 123 -3.20 0.92 -25.32
C PRO A 123 -4.46 0.39 -26.02
N THR A 124 -4.30 -0.66 -26.84
CA THR A 124 -5.41 -1.31 -27.56
C THR A 124 -6.15 -2.34 -26.72
N ALA A 125 -5.62 -2.73 -25.56
CA ALA A 125 -6.28 -3.69 -24.68
C ALA A 125 -7.56 -3.07 -24.11
N LYS A 126 -8.66 -3.80 -24.22
CA LYS A 126 -9.96 -3.37 -23.70
C LYS A 126 -9.95 -3.38 -22.18
N TYR A 127 -10.53 -2.33 -21.60
CA TYR A 127 -10.68 -2.22 -20.16
C TYR A 127 -12.04 -1.67 -19.74
N THR A 128 -12.42 -1.98 -18.50
CA THR A 128 -13.60 -1.40 -17.84
C THR A 128 -13.23 -0.89 -16.45
N ILE A 129 -13.96 0.11 -15.97
CA ILE A 129 -13.83 0.64 -14.62
C ILE A 129 -15.20 0.57 -13.95
N ALA A 130 -15.27 -0.09 -12.81
CA ALA A 130 -16.48 -0.23 -12.02
C ALA A 130 -16.21 0.13 -10.56
N ARG A 131 -17.23 0.62 -9.85
CA ARG A 131 -17.15 0.88 -8.42
C ARG A 131 -18.36 0.25 -7.73
N GLU A 132 -18.08 -0.58 -6.74
CA GLU A 132 -19.08 -1.25 -5.90
C GLU A 132 -18.75 -0.96 -4.43
N GLY A 133 -19.58 -0.14 -3.78
CA GLY A 133 -19.29 0.35 -2.44
C GLY A 133 -17.97 1.12 -2.38
N ASP A 134 -17.05 0.67 -1.54
CA ASP A 134 -15.71 1.25 -1.39
C ASP A 134 -14.65 0.68 -2.33
N VAL A 135 -15.00 -0.38 -3.07
CA VAL A 135 -14.09 -1.07 -3.99
C VAL A 135 -14.21 -0.50 -5.40
N SER A 136 -13.10 0.01 -5.93
CA SER A 136 -12.97 0.36 -7.35
C SER A 136 -12.20 -0.73 -8.08
N THR A 137 -12.70 -1.20 -9.22
CA THR A 137 -12.07 -2.26 -10.02
C THR A 137 -11.77 -1.78 -11.44
N PHE A 138 -10.50 -1.89 -11.84
CA PHE A 138 -10.03 -1.69 -13.21
C PHE A 138 -9.79 -3.06 -13.84
N SER A 139 -10.57 -3.44 -14.85
CA SER A 139 -10.47 -4.76 -15.48
C SER A 139 -9.86 -4.66 -16.86
N PHE A 140 -8.77 -5.38 -17.15
CA PHE A 140 -8.27 -5.58 -18.51
C PHE A 140 -8.91 -6.84 -19.09
N THR A 141 -9.98 -6.69 -19.89
CA THR A 141 -10.86 -7.81 -20.26
C THR A 141 -10.20 -8.82 -21.17
N ASP A 142 -9.29 -8.38 -22.04
CA ASP A 142 -8.53 -9.27 -22.94
C ASP A 142 -7.55 -10.20 -22.18
N TYR A 143 -7.25 -9.86 -20.92
CA TYR A 143 -6.36 -10.59 -20.03
C TYR A 143 -7.07 -11.23 -18.83
N GLY A 144 -8.35 -10.92 -18.62
CA GLY A 144 -9.08 -11.34 -17.42
C GLY A 144 -8.48 -10.79 -16.11
N ILE A 145 -7.68 -9.73 -16.16
CA ILE A 145 -7.01 -9.16 -14.98
C ILE A 145 -7.94 -8.16 -14.30
N LYS A 146 -8.01 -8.21 -12.97
CA LYS A 146 -8.66 -7.21 -12.15
C LYS A 146 -7.63 -6.51 -11.26
N VAL A 147 -7.51 -5.19 -11.39
CA VAL A 147 -6.69 -4.33 -10.53
C VAL A 147 -7.64 -3.49 -9.69
N MET A 148 -7.70 -3.79 -8.40
CA MET A 148 -8.72 -3.34 -7.46
C MET A 148 -8.13 -2.40 -6.42
N LEU A 149 -8.96 -1.50 -5.91
CA LEU A 149 -8.65 -0.60 -4.82
C LEU A 149 -9.78 -0.69 -3.79
N ASP A 150 -9.47 -1.14 -2.58
CA ASP A 150 -10.33 -1.06 -1.42
C ASP A 150 -9.85 0.05 -0.48
N ARG A 151 -10.71 1.04 -0.22
CA ARG A 151 -10.36 2.19 0.61
C ARG A 151 -10.57 1.87 2.09
N ASN A 152 -9.62 1.17 2.68
CA ASN A 152 -9.60 0.88 4.11
C ASN A 152 -8.41 1.58 4.79
N VAL A 153 -8.61 2.84 5.21
CA VAL A 153 -7.50 3.71 5.64
C VAL A 153 -6.82 3.29 6.95
N TYR A 154 -7.48 2.47 7.78
CA TYR A 154 -6.96 2.00 9.07
C TYR A 154 -6.69 0.48 9.09
N LEU A 155 -7.07 -0.25 8.04
CA LEU A 155 -7.09 -1.72 7.94
C LEU A 155 -8.03 -2.43 8.94
N VAL A 156 -8.63 -1.69 9.86
CA VAL A 156 -9.59 -2.13 10.86
C VAL A 156 -10.86 -1.28 10.76
N ASP A 157 -11.93 -1.74 11.40
CA ASP A 157 -13.25 -1.18 11.15
C ASP A 157 -13.48 0.18 11.84
N VAL A 158 -14.05 1.13 11.10
CA VAL A 158 -14.70 2.32 11.66
C VAL A 158 -16.21 2.18 11.44
N VAL A 159 -16.95 1.97 12.52
CA VAL A 159 -18.40 1.69 12.47
C VAL A 159 -19.20 2.76 13.18
N ARG A 160 -20.42 3.03 12.71
CA ARG A 160 -21.35 3.93 13.40
C ARG A 160 -22.17 3.14 14.41
N GLU A 161 -21.98 3.42 15.69
CA GLU A 161 -22.75 2.87 16.80
C GLU A 161 -23.64 3.96 17.44
N LYS A 162 -24.47 3.59 18.42
CA LYS A 162 -25.36 4.53 19.13
C LYS A 162 -24.60 5.68 19.80
N ILE A 163 -23.37 5.41 20.26
CA ILE A 163 -22.53 6.40 20.93
C ILE A 163 -21.81 7.36 19.97
N GLY A 164 -21.75 7.02 18.66
CA GLY A 164 -20.98 7.75 17.66
C GLY A 164 -20.22 6.82 16.72
N ARG A 165 -19.26 7.37 15.97
CA ARG A 165 -18.33 6.61 15.12
C ARG A 165 -17.25 5.98 16.00
N VAL A 166 -17.04 4.68 15.89
CA VAL A 166 -16.13 3.92 16.73
C VAL A 166 -15.07 3.26 15.86
N LEU A 167 -13.80 3.56 16.09
CA LEU A 167 -12.66 2.84 15.54
C LEU A 167 -12.43 1.58 16.38
N LYS A 168 -12.75 0.41 15.84
CA LYS A 168 -12.55 -0.90 16.48
C LYS A 168 -11.20 -1.46 16.07
N LEU A 169 -10.23 -1.48 16.98
CA LEU A 169 -8.85 -1.89 16.63
C LEU A 169 -8.69 -3.40 16.51
N ASP A 170 -9.67 -4.17 16.97
CA ASP A 170 -9.69 -5.64 17.05
C ASP A 170 -10.70 -6.28 16.06
N SER A 171 -11.14 -5.53 15.05
CA SER A 171 -12.17 -5.96 14.09
C SER A 171 -11.79 -5.64 12.65
N ILE A 172 -11.97 -6.61 11.74
CA ILE A 172 -11.68 -6.49 10.30
C ILE A 172 -12.80 -7.18 9.50
N GLU A 173 -13.99 -6.60 9.49
CA GLU A 173 -15.12 -7.08 8.69
C GLU A 173 -14.86 -6.94 7.19
N ALA A 174 -14.18 -5.86 6.78
CA ALA A 174 -13.77 -5.62 5.40
C ALA A 174 -12.88 -6.74 4.82
N GLY A 175 -12.20 -7.51 5.69
CA GLY A 175 -11.32 -8.60 5.31
C GLY A 175 -12.01 -9.68 4.45
N LYS A 176 -13.34 -9.79 4.51
CA LYS A 176 -14.11 -10.69 3.63
C LYS A 176 -13.87 -10.41 2.14
N LEU A 177 -13.60 -9.15 1.77
CA LEU A 177 -13.34 -8.73 0.39
C LEU A 177 -11.93 -9.07 -0.09
N TRP A 178 -11.00 -9.30 0.83
CA TRP A 178 -9.58 -9.54 0.52
C TRP A 178 -9.28 -11.02 0.28
N LYS A 179 -10.18 -11.92 0.71
CA LYS A 179 -10.04 -13.36 0.53
C LYS A 179 -10.14 -13.73 -0.95
N GLY A 180 -9.28 -14.65 -1.38
CA GLY A 180 -9.26 -15.14 -2.76
C GLY A 180 -8.61 -14.19 -3.77
N ILE A 181 -8.04 -13.07 -3.31
CA ILE A 181 -7.24 -12.18 -4.15
C ILE A 181 -5.83 -12.79 -4.34
N ASP A 182 -5.30 -12.76 -5.56
CA ASP A 182 -4.00 -13.36 -5.89
C ASP A 182 -2.81 -12.51 -5.43
N MET A 183 -2.98 -11.18 -5.37
CA MET A 183 -1.98 -10.25 -4.82
C MET A 183 -2.64 -9.14 -4.01
N LEU A 184 -2.29 -9.05 -2.73
CA LEU A 184 -2.73 -8.00 -1.82
C LEU A 184 -1.58 -7.04 -1.53
N ILE A 185 -1.81 -5.74 -1.70
CA ILE A 185 -0.87 -4.68 -1.31
C ILE A 185 -1.55 -3.78 -0.28
N PHE A 186 -1.11 -3.89 0.96
CA PHE A 186 -1.64 -3.12 2.07
C PHE A 186 -0.81 -1.86 2.34
N ASN A 187 -1.45 -0.78 2.79
CA ASN A 187 -0.76 0.36 3.37
C ASN A 187 -1.65 1.07 4.40
N THR A 188 -1.08 1.63 5.46
CA THR A 188 -1.81 2.53 6.35
C THR A 188 -0.86 3.42 7.15
N TRP A 189 -1.04 4.75 7.08
CA TRP A 189 -0.32 5.68 7.97
C TRP A 189 -0.95 7.07 8.06
N HIS A 190 -1.30 7.68 6.91
CA HIS A 190 -1.55 9.12 6.84
C HIS A 190 -2.79 9.60 7.60
N TRP A 191 -3.65 8.67 8.03
CA TRP A 191 -4.88 8.96 8.76
C TRP A 191 -4.75 8.79 10.28
N TRP A 192 -3.68 8.15 10.77
CA TRP A 192 -3.51 7.88 12.19
C TRP A 192 -3.31 9.16 12.99
N ASN A 193 -2.48 10.09 12.51
CA ASN A 193 -2.17 11.31 13.27
C ASN A 193 -3.25 12.40 13.23
N ARG A 194 -4.44 12.15 12.64
CA ARG A 194 -5.53 13.13 12.58
C ARG A 194 -6.16 13.33 13.98
N ARG A 195 -6.45 14.58 14.30
CA ARG A 195 -7.09 15.00 15.56
C ARG A 195 -8.12 16.10 15.32
N GLY A 196 -8.96 16.36 16.32
CA GLY A 196 -9.97 17.41 16.27
C GLY A 196 -11.00 17.15 15.16
N PRO A 197 -11.46 18.20 14.44
CA PRO A 197 -12.48 18.05 13.39
C PRO A 197 -12.09 17.11 12.23
N ALA A 198 -10.79 16.88 12.02
CA ALA A 198 -10.30 15.98 10.98
C ALA A 198 -10.33 14.50 11.38
N GLN A 199 -10.64 14.18 12.64
CA GLN A 199 -10.69 12.82 13.15
C GLN A 199 -11.96 12.11 12.64
N PRO A 200 -11.83 10.96 11.95
CA PRO A 200 -12.97 10.30 11.31
C PRO A 200 -13.78 9.43 12.28
N TRP A 201 -13.39 9.36 13.54
CA TRP A 201 -14.05 8.58 14.60
C TRP A 201 -14.17 9.40 15.88
N ASP A 202 -15.13 9.05 16.72
CA ASP A 202 -15.47 9.74 17.98
C ASP A 202 -14.97 8.98 19.21
N TYR A 203 -14.82 7.64 19.09
CA TYR A 203 -14.32 6.74 20.12
C TYR A 203 -13.40 5.66 19.52
N ILE A 204 -12.54 5.09 20.36
CA ILE A 204 -11.74 3.88 20.09
C ILE A 204 -12.25 2.75 20.96
N LYS A 205 -12.32 1.54 20.39
CA LYS A 205 -12.70 0.33 21.10
C LYS A 205 -11.67 -0.79 20.89
N VAL A 206 -11.37 -1.50 21.98
CA VAL A 206 -10.58 -2.74 22.01
C VAL A 206 -11.27 -3.70 22.97
N GLY A 207 -11.71 -4.86 22.49
CA GLY A 207 -12.53 -5.79 23.25
C GLY A 207 -13.82 -5.12 23.73
N ASN A 208 -14.01 -5.06 25.04
CA ASN A 208 -15.16 -4.38 25.66
C ASN A 208 -14.83 -2.97 26.17
N GLU A 209 -13.58 -2.53 26.09
CA GLU A 209 -13.18 -1.21 26.55
C GLU A 209 -13.41 -0.15 25.48
N ILE A 210 -14.09 0.94 25.85
CA ILE A 210 -14.33 2.10 24.99
C ILE A 210 -13.62 3.30 25.60
N ARG A 211 -12.84 4.00 24.77
CA ARG A 211 -12.09 5.20 25.15
C ARG A 211 -12.43 6.32 24.19
N LYS A 212 -12.44 7.56 24.69
CA LYS A 212 -12.61 8.75 23.85
C LYS A 212 -11.45 8.95 22.89
N ASP A 213 -10.25 8.59 23.33
CA ASP A 213 -9.02 8.75 22.57
C ASP A 213 -7.93 7.77 23.10
N MET A 214 -6.85 7.59 22.35
CA MET A 214 -5.70 6.74 22.67
C MET A 214 -4.42 7.32 22.06
N ASP A 215 -3.25 6.95 22.59
CA ASP A 215 -2.00 7.21 21.88
C ASP A 215 -2.02 6.62 20.46
N ARG A 216 -1.52 7.38 19.46
CA ARG A 216 -1.63 7.00 18.04
C ARG A 216 -0.70 5.87 17.64
N ILE A 217 0.48 5.79 18.26
CA ILE A 217 1.41 4.70 18.00
C ILE A 217 0.89 3.41 18.62
N LEU A 218 0.31 3.50 19.82
CA LEU A 218 -0.36 2.35 20.44
C LEU A 218 -1.56 1.88 19.62
N ALA A 219 -2.46 2.79 19.22
CA ALA A 219 -3.61 2.43 18.39
C ALA A 219 -3.19 1.80 17.05
N PHE A 220 -2.15 2.35 16.42
CA PHE A 220 -1.56 1.80 15.20
C PHE A 220 -1.01 0.39 15.42
N LYS A 221 -0.27 0.18 16.51
CA LYS A 221 0.29 -1.14 16.87
C LYS A 221 -0.82 -2.17 17.10
N GLU A 222 -1.87 -1.82 17.82
CA GLU A 222 -3.02 -2.73 18.04
C GLU A 222 -3.67 -3.12 16.71
N ALA A 223 -4.00 -2.15 15.85
CA ALA A 223 -4.60 -2.43 14.55
C ALA A 223 -3.71 -3.26 13.62
N LEU A 224 -2.40 -2.99 13.59
CA LEU A 224 -1.47 -3.82 12.82
C LEU A 224 -1.33 -5.23 13.38
N THR A 225 -1.45 -5.41 14.70
CA THR A 225 -1.44 -6.73 15.32
C THR A 225 -2.68 -7.53 14.91
N THR A 226 -3.84 -6.89 14.92
CA THR A 226 -5.11 -7.47 14.43
C THR A 226 -5.01 -7.81 12.94
N TRP A 227 -4.49 -6.91 12.12
CA TRP A 227 -4.30 -7.15 10.68
C TRP A 227 -3.32 -8.31 10.41
N GLY A 228 -2.19 -8.36 11.11
CA GLY A 228 -1.22 -9.45 10.98
C GLY A 228 -1.86 -10.80 11.32
N SER A 229 -2.59 -10.86 12.43
CA SER A 229 -3.32 -12.07 12.86
C SER A 229 -4.39 -12.49 11.84
N TRP A 230 -5.07 -11.50 11.23
CA TRP A 230 -6.03 -11.75 10.16
C TRP A 230 -5.35 -12.35 8.93
N VAL A 231 -4.21 -11.81 8.49
CA VAL A 231 -3.47 -12.34 7.33
C VAL A 231 -3.04 -13.78 7.59
N GLU A 232 -2.43 -14.05 8.74
CA GLU A 232 -1.98 -15.41 9.13
C GLU A 232 -3.13 -16.42 9.16
N SER A 233 -4.31 -16.00 9.60
CA SER A 233 -5.46 -16.89 9.75
C SER A 233 -6.26 -17.09 8.45
N ASN A 234 -6.14 -16.19 7.47
CA ASN A 234 -7.04 -16.15 6.31
C ASN A 234 -6.35 -16.27 4.96
N ILE A 235 -5.02 -16.10 4.89
CA ILE A 235 -4.28 -16.08 3.63
C ILE A 235 -3.36 -17.30 3.52
N ASP A 236 -3.49 -18.02 2.40
CA ASP A 236 -2.58 -19.10 2.01
C ASP A 236 -1.41 -18.49 1.20
N PRO A 237 -0.18 -18.44 1.75
CA PRO A 237 0.96 -17.81 1.09
C PRO A 237 1.44 -18.57 -0.15
N THR A 238 0.96 -19.80 -0.38
CA THR A 238 1.25 -20.54 -1.62
C THR A 238 0.38 -20.08 -2.79
N LYS A 239 -0.73 -19.39 -2.52
CA LYS A 239 -1.71 -18.94 -3.52
C LYS A 239 -1.74 -17.42 -3.66
N THR A 240 -1.58 -16.70 -2.56
CA THR A 240 -1.69 -15.24 -2.51
C THR A 240 -0.36 -14.60 -2.14
N LEU A 241 0.04 -13.61 -2.92
CA LEU A 241 1.17 -12.73 -2.59
C LEU A 241 0.67 -11.59 -1.70
N VAL A 242 1.37 -11.32 -0.59
CA VAL A 242 1.03 -10.24 0.34
C VAL A 242 2.19 -9.27 0.46
N PHE A 243 1.91 -7.98 0.26
CA PHE A 243 2.83 -6.88 0.45
C PHE A 243 2.28 -5.89 1.47
N PHE A 244 3.17 -5.27 2.23
CA PHE A 244 2.85 -4.10 3.04
C PHE A 244 3.77 -2.95 2.63
N GLN A 245 3.19 -1.89 2.10
CA GLN A 245 3.90 -0.66 1.75
C GLN A 245 4.17 0.13 3.04
N GLY A 246 5.45 0.45 3.26
CA GLY A 246 5.88 1.31 4.36
C GLY A 246 5.33 2.73 4.28
N ILE A 247 5.63 3.50 5.32
CA ILE A 247 5.18 4.88 5.48
C ILE A 247 5.76 5.78 4.36
N SER A 248 4.90 6.50 3.63
CA SER A 248 5.38 7.58 2.76
C SER A 248 5.70 8.83 3.57
N PRO A 249 6.89 9.44 3.38
CA PRO A 249 7.25 10.66 4.08
C PRO A 249 6.44 11.86 3.59
N SER A 250 6.12 12.76 4.51
CA SER A 250 5.62 14.10 4.22
C SER A 250 6.80 15.06 4.15
N HIS A 251 6.74 16.05 3.25
CA HIS A 251 7.83 17.03 3.03
C HIS A 251 7.44 18.45 3.45
N TYR A 252 6.45 18.59 4.33
CA TYR A 252 6.11 19.87 4.96
C TYR A 252 7.20 20.24 5.96
N LYS A 253 7.55 21.52 6.03
CA LYS A 253 8.41 22.08 7.08
C LYS A 253 7.57 22.56 8.24
#